data_AF-A0A0P0VPD1-F1
#
_entry.id   AF-A0A0P0VPD1-F1
#
_cell.length_a   1.000
_cell.length_b   1.000
_cell.length_c   1.000
_cell.angle_alpha   90.00
_cell.angle_beta   90.00
_cell.angle_gamma   90.00
#
_symmetry.space_group_name_H-M   'P 1'
#
loop_
_entity.id
_entity.type
_entity.pdbx_description
1 polymer ?
#
loop_
_entity_poly.entity_id
_entity_poly.type
_entity_poly.pdbx_seq_one_letter_code
_entity_poly.pdbx_strand_id
1 'polypeptide(L)'
;MTPLMSVMPCADYLTNTAVPTPPATCCDGFRSLVSTAPICLCHGMNGDLNSFLPTPVDPMKMMLLPITCGAMPPLQTLFMCSSPSVPPLVPPRSPAAPAPASPSVSP
;
A
#
# COMPACT_ATOMS: atom_id res chain seq x y z
N MET A 1 -4.19 -5.45 -11.43
CA MET A 1 -3.25 -5.99 -10.42
C MET A 1 -2.98 -4.87 -9.44
N THR A 2 -3.42 -5.01 -8.20
CA THR A 2 -3.27 -3.96 -7.19
C THR A 2 -1.82 -3.96 -6.72
N PRO A 3 -1.01 -2.95 -7.06
CA PRO A 3 0.46 -3.02 -6.89
C PRO A 3 0.90 -3.26 -5.43
N LEU A 4 0.10 -2.79 -4.46
CA LEU A 4 0.32 -3.09 -3.05
C LEU A 4 0.12 -4.56 -2.65
N MET A 5 -0.69 -5.32 -3.39
CA MET A 5 -0.91 -6.74 -3.07
C MET A 5 0.37 -7.55 -3.26
N SER A 6 1.28 -7.09 -4.12
CA SER A 6 2.59 -7.71 -4.32
C SER A 6 3.43 -7.74 -3.04
N VAL A 7 3.22 -6.80 -2.11
CA VAL A 7 3.98 -6.75 -0.83
C VAL A 7 3.25 -7.40 0.34
N MET A 8 2.09 -8.03 0.14
CA MET A 8 1.41 -8.78 1.21
C MET A 8 2.29 -9.85 1.89
N PRO A 9 3.19 -10.57 1.20
CA PRO A 9 4.11 -11.51 1.86
C PRO A 9 5.06 -10.84 2.87
N CYS A 10 5.18 -9.51 2.85
CA CYS A 10 5.94 -8.76 3.84
C CYS A 10 5.20 -8.56 5.17
N ALA A 11 3.90 -8.82 5.23
CA ALA A 11 3.06 -8.48 6.39
C ALA A 11 3.59 -9.08 7.71
N ASP A 12 3.98 -10.35 7.70
CA ASP A 12 4.50 -11.01 8.89
C ASP A 12 5.86 -10.39 9.32
N TYR A 13 6.78 -10.19 8.37
CA TYR A 13 8.04 -9.47 8.65
C TYR A 13 7.77 -8.09 9.25
N LEU A 14 6.88 -7.32 8.64
CA LEU A 14 6.57 -5.95 9.02
C LEU A 14 5.82 -5.83 10.34
N THR A 15 5.13 -6.86 10.82
CA THR A 15 4.26 -6.74 11.99
C THR A 15 4.69 -7.62 13.17
N ASN A 16 5.52 -8.63 12.93
CA ASN A 16 6.01 -9.55 13.94
C ASN A 16 7.49 -9.31 14.23
N THR A 17 7.81 -8.71 15.38
CA THR A 17 9.19 -8.40 15.78
C THR A 17 10.11 -9.63 15.85
N ALA A 18 9.55 -10.82 16.03
CA ALA A 18 10.31 -12.08 16.06
C ALA A 18 10.83 -12.53 14.68
N VAL A 19 10.37 -11.92 13.58
CA VAL A 19 10.77 -12.27 12.20
C VAL A 19 11.91 -11.34 11.75
N PRO A 20 13.18 -11.80 11.73
CA PRO A 20 14.33 -10.93 11.48
C PRO A 20 14.52 -10.59 9.99
N THR A 21 14.00 -11.43 9.10
CA THR A 21 14.22 -11.31 7.65
C THR A 21 12.93 -11.59 6.88
N PRO A 22 12.61 -10.80 5.84
CA PRO A 22 11.46 -11.06 4.99
C PRO A 22 11.68 -12.31 4.13
N PRO A 23 10.60 -13.02 3.74
CA PRO A 23 10.70 -14.09 2.76
C PRO A 23 11.13 -13.52 1.39
N ALA A 24 11.78 -14.33 0.55
CA ALA A 24 12.22 -13.90 -0.78
C ALA A 24 11.07 -13.32 -1.63
N THR A 25 9.88 -13.91 -1.53
CA THR A 25 8.65 -13.47 -2.21
C THR A 25 8.20 -12.07 -1.80
N CYS A 26 8.46 -11.65 -0.54
CA CYS A 26 8.25 -10.27 -0.11
C CYS A 26 9.17 -9.32 -0.87
N CYS A 27 10.46 -9.66 -0.98
CA CYS A 27 11.43 -8.82 -1.67
C CYS A 27 11.20 -8.77 -3.19
N ASP A 28 10.78 -9.86 -3.82
CA ASP A 28 10.39 -9.85 -5.24
C ASP A 28 9.17 -8.95 -5.48
N GLY A 29 8.17 -9.05 -4.61
CA GLY A 29 7.00 -8.19 -4.64
C GLY A 29 7.33 -6.72 -4.42
N PHE A 30 8.21 -6.42 -3.46
CA PHE A 30 8.68 -5.07 -3.17
C PHE A 30 9.50 -4.48 -4.33
N ARG A 31 10.40 -5.26 -4.93
CA ARG A 31 11.15 -4.87 -6.14
C ARG A 31 10.23 -4.58 -7.31
N SER A 32 9.21 -5.42 -7.52
CA SER A 32 8.19 -5.20 -8.53
C SER A 32 7.42 -3.90 -8.27
N LEU A 33 7.06 -3.62 -7.02
CA LEU A 33 6.37 -2.39 -6.62
C LEU A 33 7.23 -1.14 -6.88
N VAL A 34 8.51 -1.16 -6.48
CA VAL A 34 9.49 -0.11 -6.78
C VAL A 34 9.61 0.15 -8.28
N SER A 35 9.59 -0.91 -9.10
CA SER A 35 9.77 -0.79 -10.55
C SER A 35 8.50 -0.36 -11.29
N THR A 36 7.32 -0.76 -10.84
CA THR A 36 6.07 -0.62 -11.61
C THR A 36 5.16 0.49 -11.08
N ALA A 37 5.16 0.72 -9.78
CA ALA A 37 4.29 1.69 -9.11
C ALA A 37 4.97 2.28 -7.87
N PRO A 38 6.12 2.98 -8.03
CA PRO A 38 6.91 3.48 -6.90
C PRO A 38 6.12 4.43 -6.01
N ILE A 39 5.17 5.21 -6.55
CA ILE A 39 4.31 6.11 -5.76
C ILE A 39 3.48 5.37 -4.70
N CYS A 40 3.11 4.10 -4.95
CA CYS A 40 2.34 3.31 -3.99
C CYS A 40 3.16 2.98 -2.72
N LEU A 41 4.49 3.08 -2.77
CA LEU A 41 5.36 2.92 -1.60
C LEU A 41 5.13 4.03 -0.56
N CYS A 42 4.72 5.22 -1.01
CA CYS A 42 4.47 6.35 -0.11
C CYS A 42 3.37 6.02 0.90
N HIS A 43 2.36 5.24 0.52
CA HIS A 43 1.33 4.79 1.44
C HIS A 43 1.84 3.81 2.51
N GLY A 44 2.87 3.03 2.17
CA GLY A 44 3.55 2.19 3.15
C GLY A 44 4.37 3.01 4.14
N MET A 45 5.13 3.98 3.63
CA MET A 45 5.98 4.85 4.44
C MET A 45 5.17 5.79 5.34
N ASN A 46 4.04 6.31 4.84
CA ASN A 46 3.17 7.23 5.58
C ASN A 46 2.25 6.51 6.57
N GLY A 47 2.30 5.18 6.64
CA GLY A 47 1.54 4.38 7.60
C GLY A 47 0.09 4.09 7.20
N ASP A 48 -0.32 4.42 5.97
CA ASP A 48 -1.67 4.09 5.46
C ASP A 48 -1.90 2.57 5.43
N LEU A 49 -0.82 1.78 5.27
CA LEU A 49 -0.86 0.32 5.34
C LEU A 49 -1.36 -0.24 6.67
N ASN A 50 -1.24 0.52 7.77
CA ASN A 50 -1.79 0.11 9.07
C ASN A 50 -3.31 -0.09 9.01
N SER A 51 -4.00 0.59 8.09
CA SER A 51 -5.45 0.44 7.93
C SER A 51 -5.84 -0.84 7.18
N PHE A 52 -4.89 -1.49 6.50
CA PHE A 52 -5.10 -2.70 5.71
C PHE A 52 -4.59 -3.97 6.39
N LEU A 53 -3.72 -3.83 7.39
CA LEU A 53 -3.14 -4.94 8.12
C LEU A 53 -3.85 -5.12 9.46
N PRO A 54 -4.01 -6.37 9.93
CA PRO A 54 -4.63 -6.64 11.23
C PRO A 54 -3.78 -6.13 12.40
N THR A 55 -2.49 -5.93 12.16
CA THR A 55 -1.46 -5.56 13.13
C THR A 55 -0.72 -4.32 12.65
N PRO A 56 -0.30 -3.43 13.57
CA PRO A 56 0.47 -2.25 13.21
C PRO A 56 1.81 -2.65 12.61
N VAL A 57 2.19 -1.97 11.54
CA VAL A 57 3.49 -2.09 10.89
C VAL A 57 4.55 -1.51 11.80
N ASP A 58 5.63 -2.27 12.00
CA ASP A 58 6.86 -1.82 12.61
C ASP A 58 7.53 -0.78 11.67
N PRO A 59 7.60 0.49 12.08
CA PRO A 59 8.15 1.54 11.24
C PRO A 59 9.65 1.33 10.96
N MET A 60 10.40 0.72 11.87
CA MET A 60 11.82 0.41 11.64
C MET A 60 11.97 -0.62 10.52
N LYS A 61 11.17 -1.67 10.53
CA LYS A 61 11.22 -2.70 9.48
C LYS A 61 10.76 -2.18 8.13
N MET A 62 9.75 -1.31 8.12
CA MET A 62 9.33 -0.63 6.90
C MET A 62 10.45 0.26 6.34
N MET A 63 11.16 1.02 7.18
CA MET A 63 12.30 1.84 6.76
C MET A 63 13.50 1.01 6.29
N LEU A 64 13.72 -0.17 6.87
CA LEU A 64 14.82 -1.07 6.50
C LEU A 64 14.53 -1.93 5.28
N LEU A 65 13.26 -2.16 4.94
CA LEU A 65 12.83 -3.02 3.83
C LEU A 65 13.54 -2.71 2.49
N PRO A 66 13.73 -1.44 2.06
CA PRO A 66 14.47 -1.13 0.83
C PRO A 66 15.92 -1.62 0.86
N ILE A 67 16.57 -1.54 2.03
CA ILE A 67 17.94 -2.02 2.25
C ILE A 67 17.95 -3.55 2.25
N THR A 68 17.06 -4.17 3.03
CA THR A 68 16.96 -5.62 3.19
C THR A 68 16.65 -6.32 1.87
N CYS A 69 15.83 -5.72 1.01
CA CYS A 69 15.47 -6.27 -0.29
C CYS A 69 16.37 -5.78 -1.45
N GLY A 70 17.37 -4.93 -1.18
CA GLY A 70 18.29 -4.40 -2.19
C GLY A 70 17.57 -3.64 -3.32
N ALA A 71 16.56 -2.85 -2.96
CA ALA A 71 15.64 -2.22 -3.89
C ALA A 71 15.31 -0.79 -3.43
N MET A 72 16.21 0.15 -3.68
CA MET A 72 15.98 1.54 -3.29
C MET A 72 14.95 2.22 -4.21
N PRO A 73 13.93 2.89 -3.68
CA PRO A 73 13.02 3.68 -4.50
C PRO A 73 13.77 4.85 -5.16
N PRO A 74 13.35 5.30 -6.35
CA PRO A 74 13.90 6.50 -6.97
C PRO A 74 13.77 7.71 -6.05
N LEU A 75 14.80 8.56 -5.96
CA LEU A 75 14.78 9.76 -5.09
C LEU A 75 13.57 10.67 -5.37
N GLN A 76 13.16 10.78 -6.64
CA GLN A 76 11.96 11.52 -7.03
C GLN A 76 10.71 11.00 -6.32
N THR A 77 10.58 9.68 -6.16
CA THR A 77 9.46 9.06 -5.44
C THR A 77 9.47 9.48 -3.97
N LEU A 78 10.64 9.47 -3.32
CA LEU A 78 10.78 9.88 -1.93
C LEU A 78 10.32 11.34 -1.72
N PHE A 79 10.68 12.24 -2.64
CA PHE A 79 10.19 13.61 -2.60
C PHE A 79 8.68 13.71 -2.78
N MET A 80 8.09 12.87 -3.64
CA MET A 80 6.64 12.82 -3.83
C MET A 80 5.90 12.30 -2.60
N CYS A 81 6.50 11.38 -1.83
CA CYS A 81 5.90 10.87 -0.59
C CYS A 81 5.72 11.94 0.49
N SER A 82 6.56 12.98 0.47
CA SER A 82 6.47 14.14 1.36
C SER A 82 5.50 15.22 0.86
N SER A 83 4.94 15.06 -0.35
CA SER A 83 3.95 15.99 -0.88
C SER A 83 2.55 15.65 -0.33
N PRO A 84 1.67 16.65 -0.09
CA PRO A 84 0.29 16.41 0.34
C PRO A 84 -0.57 15.72 -0.74
N SER A 85 0.00 15.43 -1.92
CA SER A 85 -0.73 14.99 -3.12
C SER A 85 -0.61 13.50 -3.41
N VAL A 86 -0.15 12.66 -2.47
CA VAL A 86 -0.17 11.20 -2.67
C VAL A 86 -1.63 10.78 -2.91
N PRO A 87 -2.00 10.29 -4.12
CA PRO A 87 -3.39 9.98 -4.42
C PRO A 87 -3.90 8.91 -3.45
N PRO A 88 -5.11 9.04 -2.88
CA PRO A 88 -5.58 8.07 -1.90
C PRO A 88 -5.67 6.66 -2.51
N LEU A 89 -5.27 5.65 -1.73
CA LEU A 89 -5.35 4.23 -2.13
C LEU A 89 -6.78 3.78 -2.43
N VAL A 90 -7.71 4.30 -1.63
CA VAL A 90 -9.13 4.07 -1.81
C VAL A 90 -9.66 5.30 -2.52
N PRO A 91 -10.11 5.20 -3.79
CA PRO A 91 -10.78 6.31 -4.42
C PRO A 91 -11.96 6.75 -3.55
N PRO A 92 -12.26 8.05 -3.46
CA PRO A 92 -13.42 8.51 -2.70
C PRO A 92 -14.63 7.72 -3.19
N ARG A 93 -15.33 7.09 -2.23
CA ARG A 93 -16.53 6.32 -2.52
C ARG A 93 -17.54 7.33 -3.06
N SER A 94 -17.70 7.40 -4.38
CA SER A 94 -18.73 8.25 -4.98
C SER A 94 -20.04 7.91 -4.27
N PRO A 95 -20.80 8.90 -3.77
CA PRO A 95 -22.12 8.62 -3.23
C PRO A 95 -22.89 7.86 -4.32
N ALA A 96 -23.34 6.65 -4.00
CA ALA A 96 -24.17 5.90 -4.92
C ALA A 96 -25.35 6.80 -5.30
N ALA A 97 -25.50 7.09 -6.60
CA ALA A 97 -26.65 7.83 -7.07
C ALA A 97 -27.91 7.14 -6.53
N PRO A 98 -28.90 7.88 -5.99
CA PRO A 98 -30.17 7.28 -5.60
C PRO A 98 -30.72 6.50 -6.79
N ALA A 99 -31.10 5.25 -6.59
CA ALA A 99 -31.78 4.49 -7.64
C ALA A 99 -33.02 5.29 -8.11
N PRO A 100 -33.27 5.41 -9.41
CA PRO A 100 -34.46 6.10 -9.89
C PRO A 100 -35.69 5.36 -9.34
N ALA A 101 -36.53 6.09 -8.61
CA ALA A 101 -37.82 5.59 -8.17
C ALA A 101 -38.61 5.16 -9.41
N SER A 102 -38.91 3.86 -9.52
CA SER A 102 -39.82 3.38 -10.56
C SER A 102 -41.19 4.01 -10.33
N PRO A 103 -41.80 4.69 -11.33
CA PRO A 103 -43.17 5.13 -11.19
C PRO A 103 -44.09 3.90 -11.13
N SER A 104 -44.80 3.74 -10.02
CA SER A 104 -45.95 2.84 -9.96
C SER A 104 -47.03 3.35 -10.91
N VAL A 105 -47.27 2.64 -12.00
CA VAL A 105 -48.52 2.74 -12.75
C VAL A 105 -49.42 1.63 -12.23
N SER A 106 -50.39 2.00 -11.39
CA SER A 106 -51.63 1.22 -11.22
C SER A 106 -52.71 1.82 -12.14
N PRO A 107 -53.49 1.00 -12.86
CA PRO A 107 -54.86 1.36 -13.21
C PRO A 107 -55.81 1.22 -12.01
#